data_AF-A0A9Q0AME4-F1
#
_entry.id   AF-A0A9Q0AME4-F1
#
_cell.length_a   1.000
_cell.length_b   1.000
_cell.length_c   1.000
_cell.angle_alpha   90.00
_cell.angle_beta   90.00
_cell.angle_gamma   90.00
#
_symmetry.space_group_name_H-M   'P 1'
#
loop_
_entity.id
_entity.type
_entity.pdbx_description
1 polymer ?
#
loop_
_entity_poly.entity_id
_entity_poly.type
_entity_poly.pdbx_seq_one_letter_code
_entity_poly.pdbx_strand_id
1 'polypeptide(L)'
;MGAAILRAVFRYLAVVRFQQPPQLSAGKSGGRFVLIAPPEASLIRGVLSSPAAAMKPAPVGAVWQPAPVSPESTDPNLKYRLASDKNPFPAAVQDLFTTYQYVLDLGVASRDIVVMGDSAGANLVLALLRYLAKHGLPQPGGATAFSPWVEVTSEAVQRYNQSTARGYDILDVPLLEWALEVYRPRGKTLKAEEEAYVSPLNHPFRL
;
A
#
# COMPACT_ATOMS: atom_id res chain seq x y z
N MET A 1 13.38 39.22 19.97
CA MET A 1 13.07 39.30 18.52
C MET A 1 13.34 37.97 17.78
N GLY A 2 14.47 37.27 18.02
CA GLY A 2 14.83 36.05 17.30
C GLY A 2 13.86 34.85 17.42
N ALA A 3 13.27 34.61 18.60
CA ALA A 3 12.36 33.46 18.79
C ALA A 3 11.03 33.60 18.01
N ALA A 4 10.56 34.84 17.79
CA ALA A 4 9.34 35.10 17.03
C ALA A 4 9.55 34.87 15.52
N ILE A 5 10.69 35.28 15.00
CA ILE A 5 11.11 35.04 13.61
C ILE A 5 11.28 33.54 13.38
N LEU A 6 11.97 32.84 14.30
CA LEU A 6 12.17 31.41 14.20
C LEU A 6 10.84 30.63 14.23
N ARG A 7 9.90 30.99 15.12
CA ARG A 7 8.55 30.41 15.12
C ARG A 7 7.78 30.72 13.84
N ALA A 8 7.91 31.92 13.29
CA ALA A 8 7.25 32.28 12.04
C ALA A 8 7.78 31.45 10.86
N VAL A 9 9.10 31.24 10.79
CA VAL A 9 9.73 30.37 9.78
C VAL A 9 9.30 28.91 9.95
N PHE A 10 9.31 28.38 11.17
CA PHE A 10 8.85 27.00 11.42
C PHE A 10 7.35 26.83 11.12
N ARG A 11 6.51 27.80 11.48
CA ARG A 11 5.08 27.79 11.08
C ARG A 11 4.93 27.84 9.58
N TYR A 12 5.68 28.71 8.90
CA TYR A 12 5.63 28.83 7.45
C TYR A 12 6.04 27.50 6.78
N LEU A 13 7.14 26.88 7.19
CA LEU A 13 7.58 25.59 6.66
C LEU A 13 6.59 24.45 6.97
N ALA A 14 5.98 24.45 8.15
CA ALA A 14 4.99 23.44 8.55
C ALA A 14 3.64 23.61 7.83
N VAL A 15 3.19 24.85 7.61
CA VAL A 15 1.92 25.17 6.96
C VAL A 15 2.03 25.07 5.45
N VAL A 16 3.09 25.62 4.87
CA VAL A 16 3.27 25.66 3.41
C VAL A 16 3.67 24.29 2.88
N ARG A 17 4.24 23.41 3.73
CA ARG A 17 4.92 22.14 3.36
C ARG A 17 5.74 22.34 2.10
N PHE A 18 7.05 22.52 2.22
CA PHE A 18 7.93 22.46 1.06
C PHE A 18 7.78 21.07 0.40
N GLN A 19 6.85 20.97 -0.55
CA GLN A 19 6.66 19.82 -1.39
C GLN A 19 7.61 20.01 -2.55
N GLN A 20 8.47 19.03 -2.78
CA GLN A 20 9.12 18.92 -4.08
C GLN A 20 7.98 18.94 -5.12
N PRO A 21 8.01 19.86 -6.11
CA PRO A 21 7.02 19.82 -7.17
C PRO A 21 7.07 18.42 -7.79
N PRO A 22 5.91 17.81 -8.10
CA PRO A 22 5.87 16.47 -8.66
C PRO A 22 6.84 16.43 -9.85
N GLN A 23 7.69 15.42 -9.91
CA GLN A 23 8.69 15.34 -10.97
C GLN A 23 7.97 15.15 -12.30
N LEU A 24 7.86 16.19 -13.13
CA LEU A 24 7.15 16.12 -14.43
C LEU A 24 8.09 15.82 -15.61
N SER A 25 9.37 15.53 -15.34
CA SER A 25 10.37 15.27 -16.35
C SER A 25 11.23 14.07 -15.99
N ALA A 26 11.73 13.36 -17.01
CA ALA A 26 12.47 12.12 -16.83
C ALA A 26 13.71 12.24 -15.94
N GLY A 27 14.37 13.41 -15.92
CA GLY A 27 15.59 13.61 -15.15
C GLY A 27 16.60 12.46 -15.36
N LYS A 28 17.18 11.95 -14.27
CA LYS A 28 18.09 10.78 -14.28
C LYS A 28 17.39 9.43 -14.52
N SER A 29 16.05 9.39 -14.45
CA SER A 29 15.29 8.15 -14.60
C SER A 29 15.14 7.71 -16.06
N GLY A 30 15.35 8.62 -17.02
CA GLY A 30 15.39 8.33 -18.45
C GLY A 30 14.13 7.60 -18.93
N GLY A 31 14.30 6.53 -19.71
CA GLY A 31 13.20 5.74 -20.27
C GLY A 31 12.32 5.02 -19.24
N ARG A 32 12.67 5.02 -17.95
CA ARG A 32 11.82 4.49 -16.87
C ARG A 32 10.77 5.48 -16.40
N PHE A 33 10.95 6.77 -16.69
CA PHE A 33 9.99 7.78 -16.28
C PHE A 33 8.78 7.78 -17.20
N VAL A 34 7.59 7.83 -16.60
CA VAL A 34 6.35 8.07 -17.31
C VAL A 34 5.59 9.21 -16.66
N LEU A 35 4.99 10.05 -17.50
CA LEU A 35 4.04 11.05 -17.04
C LEU A 35 2.65 10.45 -17.10
N ILE A 36 2.02 10.28 -15.94
CA ILE A 36 0.65 9.78 -15.84
C ILE A 36 -0.29 10.99 -15.97
N ALA A 37 -1.04 11.02 -17.06
CA ALA A 37 -2.07 12.04 -17.27
C ALA A 37 -3.23 11.86 -16.27
N PRO A 38 -3.91 12.94 -15.88
CA PRO A 38 -5.15 12.81 -15.12
C PRO A 38 -6.18 12.00 -15.92
N PRO A 39 -7.10 11.29 -15.24
CA PRO A 39 -8.17 10.57 -15.90
C PRO A 39 -9.09 11.52 -16.67
N GLU A 40 -9.75 11.01 -17.72
CA GLU A 40 -10.76 11.75 -18.49
C GLU A 40 -11.81 12.39 -17.58
N ALA A 41 -12.24 13.61 -17.91
CA ALA A 41 -13.16 14.36 -17.07
C ALA A 41 -14.48 13.64 -16.80
N SER A 42 -14.92 12.78 -17.73
CA SER A 42 -16.10 11.93 -17.60
C SER A 42 -16.00 10.85 -16.51
N LEU A 43 -14.78 10.47 -16.13
CA LEU A 43 -14.50 9.51 -15.06
C LEU A 43 -14.42 10.17 -13.69
N ILE A 44 -14.27 11.49 -13.63
CA ILE A 44 -14.19 12.25 -12.39
C ILE A 44 -15.61 12.50 -11.89
N ARG A 45 -15.93 12.00 -10.69
CA ARG A 45 -17.26 12.16 -10.07
C ARG A 45 -17.17 12.65 -8.62
N GLY A 46 -18.27 13.19 -8.12
CA GLY A 46 -18.44 13.57 -6.71
C GLY A 46 -17.61 14.79 -6.34
N VAL A 47 -16.88 14.71 -5.22
CA VAL A 47 -16.11 15.86 -4.70
C VAL A 47 -15.05 16.37 -5.68
N LEU A 48 -14.51 15.49 -6.53
CA LEU A 48 -13.50 15.84 -7.53
C LEU A 48 -14.08 16.50 -8.78
N SER A 49 -15.39 16.36 -9.03
CA SER A 49 -16.08 17.01 -10.16
C SER A 49 -16.72 18.35 -9.77
N SER A 50 -16.60 18.76 -8.51
CA SER A 50 -17.17 20.03 -8.04
C SER A 50 -16.38 21.21 -8.60
N PRO A 51 -17.02 22.20 -9.25
CA PRO A 51 -16.38 23.43 -9.70
C PRO A 51 -15.75 24.24 -8.53
N ALA A 52 -16.24 24.02 -7.31
CA ALA A 52 -15.75 24.64 -6.08
C ALA A 52 -14.63 23.82 -5.39
N ALA A 53 -14.28 22.64 -5.91
CA ALA A 53 -13.20 21.86 -5.33
C ALA A 53 -11.85 22.56 -5.55
N ALA A 54 -11.16 22.87 -4.44
CA ALA A 54 -9.80 23.40 -4.45
C ALA A 54 -8.75 22.43 -5.04
N MET A 55 -9.14 21.19 -5.33
CA MET A 55 -8.28 20.14 -5.87
C MET A 55 -8.72 19.74 -7.28
N LYS A 56 -7.82 19.91 -8.24
CA LYS A 56 -7.98 19.45 -9.63
C LYS A 56 -6.98 18.32 -9.89
N PRO A 57 -7.37 17.23 -10.56
CA PRO A 57 -6.42 16.23 -11.01
C PRO A 57 -5.34 16.87 -11.88
N ALA A 58 -4.09 16.52 -11.63
CA ALA A 58 -2.93 17.03 -12.35
C ALA A 58 -2.05 15.86 -12.80
N PRO A 59 -1.22 16.03 -13.85
CA PRO A 59 -0.25 15.02 -14.23
C PRO A 59 0.70 14.70 -13.08
N VAL A 60 1.00 13.42 -12.90
CA VAL A 60 1.96 12.95 -11.89
C VAL A 60 3.06 12.17 -12.59
N GLY A 61 4.31 12.45 -12.25
CA GLY A 61 5.42 11.62 -12.71
C GLY A 61 5.52 10.33 -11.91
N ALA A 62 5.77 9.23 -12.60
CA ALA A 62 6.11 7.95 -12.03
C ALA A 62 7.39 7.42 -12.66
N VAL A 63 8.12 6.59 -11.92
CA VAL A 63 9.31 5.92 -12.42
C VAL A 63 9.10 4.42 -12.25
N TRP A 64 9.16 3.69 -13.37
CA TRP A 64 9.13 2.25 -13.36
C TRP A 64 10.40 1.68 -12.74
N GLN A 65 10.26 0.65 -11.90
CA GLN A 65 11.38 -0.11 -11.36
C GLN A 65 11.10 -1.61 -11.55
N PRO A 66 12.04 -2.39 -12.11
CA PRO A 66 13.33 -1.98 -12.65
C PRO A 66 13.25 -1.29 -14.03
N ALA A 67 12.19 -1.54 -14.81
CA ALA A 67 11.97 -0.99 -16.15
C ALA A 67 10.46 -0.90 -16.49
N PRO A 68 10.03 -0.09 -17.47
CA PRO A 68 8.65 -0.07 -17.94
C PRO A 68 8.22 -1.43 -18.48
N VAL A 69 6.97 -1.81 -18.20
CA VAL A 69 6.38 -3.03 -18.75
C VAL A 69 6.17 -2.84 -20.25
N SER A 70 6.81 -3.66 -21.10
CA SER A 70 6.56 -3.65 -22.54
C SER A 70 5.31 -4.48 -22.89
N PRO A 71 4.56 -4.15 -23.96
CA PRO A 71 3.41 -4.94 -24.41
C PRO A 71 3.73 -6.39 -24.78
N GLU A 72 5.00 -6.66 -25.10
CA GLU A 72 5.55 -7.97 -25.46
C GLU A 72 6.25 -8.65 -24.27
N SER A 73 6.29 -7.99 -23.11
CA SER A 73 6.95 -8.48 -21.90
C SER A 73 6.25 -9.73 -21.40
N THR A 74 6.99 -10.83 -21.33
CA THR A 74 6.62 -12.00 -20.53
C THR A 74 7.01 -11.81 -19.06
N ASP A 75 7.79 -10.77 -18.73
CA ASP A 75 8.18 -10.41 -17.37
C ASP A 75 7.11 -9.49 -16.74
N PRO A 76 6.25 -9.99 -15.85
CA PRO A 76 4.99 -9.33 -15.52
C PRO A 76 5.07 -8.81 -14.09
N ASN A 77 5.54 -7.58 -13.90
CA ASN A 77 5.54 -6.87 -12.63
C ASN A 77 6.42 -7.51 -11.54
N LEU A 78 6.77 -6.70 -10.54
CA LEU A 78 7.26 -7.15 -9.25
C LEU A 78 6.13 -7.94 -8.55
N LYS A 79 5.90 -9.18 -8.99
CA LYS A 79 4.89 -10.08 -8.45
C LYS A 79 5.42 -10.63 -7.14
N TYR A 80 4.74 -10.31 -6.05
CA TYR A 80 4.89 -11.10 -4.84
C TYR A 80 4.32 -12.50 -5.07
N ARG A 81 4.89 -13.49 -4.39
CA ARG A 81 4.42 -14.87 -4.42
C ARG A 81 2.99 -14.92 -3.89
N LEU A 82 2.07 -15.46 -4.70
CA LEU A 82 0.68 -15.64 -4.32
C LEU A 82 0.53 -16.78 -3.30
N ALA A 83 -0.44 -16.60 -2.40
CA ALA A 83 -0.84 -17.60 -1.43
C ALA A 83 -1.14 -18.93 -2.13
N SER A 84 -0.46 -19.98 -1.68
CA SER A 84 -0.58 -21.35 -2.18
C SER A 84 0.06 -22.29 -1.17
N ASP A 85 -0.17 -23.60 -1.30
CA ASP A 85 0.49 -24.60 -0.45
C ASP A 85 2.01 -24.48 -0.41
N LYS A 86 2.62 -23.99 -1.49
CA LYS A 86 4.08 -23.77 -1.61
C LYS A 86 4.54 -22.42 -1.09
N ASN A 87 3.66 -21.43 -1.06
CA ASN A 87 3.97 -20.05 -0.69
C ASN A 87 2.90 -19.48 0.27
N PRO A 88 2.65 -20.10 1.43
CA PRO A 88 1.79 -19.48 2.43
C PRO A 88 2.48 -18.25 3.04
N PHE A 89 1.79 -17.54 3.93
CA PHE A 89 2.41 -16.58 4.82
C PHE A 89 3.69 -17.16 5.45
N PRO A 90 4.84 -16.43 5.47
CA PRO A 90 5.00 -15.00 5.19
C PRO A 90 5.52 -14.66 3.79
N ALA A 91 5.41 -15.53 2.79
CA ALA A 91 6.07 -15.37 1.48
C ALA A 91 5.83 -14.00 0.82
N ALA A 92 4.56 -13.60 0.68
CA ALA A 92 4.19 -12.33 0.08
C ALA A 92 4.70 -11.09 0.86
N VAL A 93 4.73 -11.18 2.20
CA VAL A 93 5.24 -10.10 3.07
C VAL A 93 6.75 -9.95 2.90
N GLN A 94 7.48 -11.06 2.78
CA GLN A 94 8.92 -11.05 2.51
C GLN A 94 9.23 -10.40 1.15
N ASP A 95 8.43 -10.69 0.14
CA ASP A 95 8.62 -10.12 -1.21
C ASP A 95 8.35 -8.61 -1.20
N LEU A 96 7.31 -8.16 -0.50
CA LEU A 96 7.02 -6.73 -0.34
C LEU A 96 8.11 -6.01 0.48
N PHE A 97 8.65 -6.63 1.52
CA PHE A 97 9.76 -6.06 2.28
C PHE A 97 11.03 -5.95 1.43
N THR A 98 11.37 -7.02 0.70
CA THR A 98 12.54 -7.05 -0.21
C THR A 98 12.41 -5.97 -1.29
N THR A 99 11.21 -5.82 -1.85
CA THR A 99 10.86 -4.75 -2.78
C THR A 99 11.10 -3.37 -2.18
N TYR A 100 10.57 -3.14 -0.98
CA TYR A 100 10.69 -1.86 -0.31
C TYR A 100 12.16 -1.50 -0.05
N GLN A 101 12.95 -2.47 0.42
CA GLN A 101 14.39 -2.30 0.60
C GLN A 101 15.10 -2.00 -0.72
N TYR A 102 14.77 -2.71 -1.79
CA TYR A 102 15.33 -2.45 -3.12
C TYR A 102 15.05 -1.02 -3.60
N VAL A 103 13.84 -0.49 -3.38
CA VAL A 103 13.52 0.90 -3.71
C VAL A 103 14.35 1.89 -2.90
N LEU A 104 14.61 1.62 -1.62
CA LEU A 104 15.52 2.42 -0.80
C LEU A 104 16.96 2.37 -1.32
N ASP A 105 17.43 1.19 -1.72
CA ASP A 105 18.79 0.97 -2.24
C ASP A 105 19.03 1.69 -3.58
N LEU A 106 17.96 1.95 -4.35
CA LEU A 106 18.00 2.81 -5.53
C LEU A 106 18.17 4.31 -5.21
N GLY A 107 18.24 4.68 -3.94
CA GLY A 107 18.42 6.04 -3.45
C GLY A 107 17.14 6.85 -3.29
N VAL A 108 15.97 6.21 -3.36
CA VAL A 108 14.69 6.87 -3.05
C VAL A 108 14.56 6.99 -1.54
N ALA A 109 14.39 8.22 -1.03
CA ALA A 109 14.21 8.41 0.41
C ALA A 109 12.86 7.83 0.86
N SER A 110 12.82 7.19 2.03
CA SER A 110 11.59 6.53 2.52
C SER A 110 10.37 7.45 2.57
N ARG A 111 10.59 8.72 2.96
CA ARG A 111 9.55 9.77 2.97
C ARG A 111 8.93 10.09 1.62
N ASP A 112 9.59 9.70 0.52
CA ASP A 112 9.15 9.92 -0.85
C ASP A 112 8.51 8.64 -1.44
N ILE A 113 8.35 7.58 -0.63
CA ILE A 113 7.69 6.33 -0.99
C ILE A 113 6.27 6.32 -0.42
N VAL A 114 5.29 5.93 -1.24
CA VAL A 114 3.93 5.61 -0.80
C VAL A 114 3.65 4.15 -1.12
N VAL A 115 3.18 3.39 -0.14
CA VAL A 115 2.81 1.97 -0.31
C VAL A 115 1.30 1.83 -0.32
N MET A 116 0.75 1.12 -1.30
CA MET A 116 -0.68 1.03 -1.54
C MET A 116 -1.10 -0.40 -1.81
N GLY A 117 -2.30 -0.77 -1.36
CA GLY A 117 -2.92 -2.05 -1.71
C GLY A 117 -4.42 -2.05 -1.44
N ASP A 118 -5.11 -3.00 -2.06
CA ASP A 118 -6.52 -3.29 -1.88
C ASP A 118 -6.72 -4.71 -1.32
N SER A 119 -7.77 -4.94 -0.53
CA SER A 119 -8.14 -6.28 -0.05
C SER A 119 -6.96 -7.02 0.61
N ALA A 120 -6.52 -8.16 0.05
CA ALA A 120 -5.34 -8.90 0.50
C ALA A 120 -4.02 -8.14 0.28
N GLY A 121 -3.91 -7.31 -0.76
CA GLY A 121 -2.76 -6.42 -0.95
C GLY A 121 -2.68 -5.36 0.15
N ALA A 122 -3.83 -4.85 0.61
CA ALA A 122 -3.86 -3.91 1.73
C ALA A 122 -3.46 -4.58 3.07
N ASN A 123 -3.76 -5.88 3.25
CA ASN A 123 -3.21 -6.68 4.36
C ASN A 123 -1.67 -6.69 4.31
N LEU A 124 -1.08 -6.90 3.13
CA LEU A 124 0.38 -6.85 2.96
C LEU A 124 0.97 -5.48 3.32
N VAL A 125 0.30 -4.38 2.93
CA VAL A 125 0.72 -3.03 3.33
C VAL A 125 0.77 -2.91 4.85
N LEU A 126 -0.28 -3.34 5.55
CA LEU A 126 -0.32 -3.30 7.02
C LEU A 126 0.76 -4.20 7.65
N ALA A 127 1.02 -5.37 7.07
CA ALA A 127 2.05 -6.28 7.53
C ALA A 127 3.46 -5.68 7.36
N LEU A 128 3.74 -5.03 6.23
CA LEU A 128 4.99 -4.29 5.99
C LEU A 128 5.18 -3.18 7.02
N LEU A 129 4.17 -2.31 7.19
CA LEU A 129 4.25 -1.18 8.12
C LEU A 129 4.51 -1.64 9.57
N ARG A 130 3.85 -2.73 9.99
CA ARG A 130 4.09 -3.37 11.28
C ARG A 130 5.53 -3.86 11.41
N TYR A 131 6.03 -4.54 10.38
CA TYR A 131 7.38 -5.07 10.37
C TYR A 131 8.41 -3.94 10.51
N LEU A 132 8.27 -2.89 9.70
CA LEU A 132 9.13 -1.72 9.74
C LEU A 132 9.12 -1.06 11.14
N ALA A 133 7.93 -0.89 11.73
CA ALA A 133 7.78 -0.30 13.05
C ALA A 133 8.42 -1.15 14.14
N LYS A 134 8.15 -2.46 14.14
CA LYS A 134 8.69 -3.41 15.12
C LYS A 134 10.22 -3.44 15.11
N HIS A 135 10.83 -3.28 13.94
CA HIS A 135 12.28 -3.36 13.75
C HIS A 135 12.98 -2.00 13.70
N GLY A 136 12.26 -0.89 13.92
CA GLY A 136 12.84 0.45 13.89
C GLY A 136 13.38 0.85 12.51
N LEU A 137 12.82 0.30 11.44
CA LEU A 137 13.22 0.59 10.06
C LEU A 137 12.46 1.81 9.51
N PRO A 138 13.02 2.54 8.53
CA PRO A 138 12.37 3.73 7.96
C PRO A 138 10.98 3.43 7.41
N GLN A 139 9.97 4.12 7.90
CA GLN A 139 8.60 4.06 7.37
C GLN A 139 8.50 4.77 6.01
N PRO A 140 7.60 4.32 5.11
CA PRO A 140 7.27 5.08 3.92
C PRO A 140 6.62 6.42 4.29
N GLY A 141 6.71 7.42 3.41
CA GLY A 141 6.09 8.73 3.60
C GLY A 141 4.57 8.71 3.65
N GLY A 142 3.95 7.65 3.12
CA GLY A 142 2.52 7.41 3.24
C GLY A 142 2.14 5.97 2.93
N ALA A 143 0.91 5.61 3.32
CA ALA A 143 0.32 4.34 2.93
C ALA A 143 -1.19 4.49 2.69
N THR A 144 -1.71 3.71 1.73
CA THR A 144 -3.14 3.69 1.41
C THR A 144 -3.64 2.24 1.38
N ALA A 145 -4.72 1.97 2.09
CA ALA A 145 -5.33 0.66 2.20
C ALA A 145 -6.80 0.72 1.78
N PHE A 146 -7.15 0.06 0.69
CA PHE A 146 -8.52 -0.01 0.19
C PHE A 146 -9.20 -1.31 0.64
N SER A 147 -10.34 -1.19 1.33
CA SER A 147 -11.13 -2.34 1.84
C SER A 147 -10.25 -3.47 2.41
N PRO A 148 -9.40 -3.18 3.42
CA PRO A 148 -8.34 -4.09 3.79
C PRO A 148 -8.87 -5.37 4.42
N TRP A 149 -8.28 -6.51 4.03
CA TRP A 149 -8.56 -7.79 4.65
C TRP A 149 -7.81 -7.87 5.99
N VAL A 150 -8.44 -7.41 7.07
CA VAL A 150 -7.78 -7.16 8.37
C VAL A 150 -7.96 -8.26 9.42
N GLU A 151 -8.84 -9.23 9.17
CA GLU A 151 -9.11 -10.36 10.07
C GLU A 151 -9.18 -11.64 9.23
N VAL A 152 -8.20 -12.53 9.39
CA VAL A 152 -8.02 -13.73 8.56
C VAL A 152 -8.16 -14.96 9.45
N THR A 153 -9.40 -15.16 9.91
CA THR A 153 -9.79 -16.23 10.84
C THR A 153 -11.11 -16.86 10.43
N SER A 154 -11.37 -18.09 10.88
CA SER A 154 -12.65 -18.77 10.65
C SER A 154 -13.82 -18.00 11.27
N GLU A 155 -13.60 -17.35 12.41
CA GLU A 155 -14.61 -16.53 13.09
C GLU A 155 -15.03 -15.33 12.22
N ALA A 156 -14.09 -14.69 11.52
CA ALA A 156 -14.39 -13.60 10.60
C ALA A 156 -15.25 -14.07 9.43
N VAL A 157 -14.94 -15.25 8.87
CA VAL A 157 -15.75 -15.88 7.80
C VAL A 157 -17.17 -16.18 8.29
N GLN A 158 -17.32 -16.72 9.50
CA GLN A 158 -18.64 -16.99 10.07
C GLN A 158 -19.45 -15.70 10.32
N ARG A 159 -18.78 -14.66 10.81
CA ARG A 159 -19.39 -13.34 10.99
C ARG A 159 -19.85 -12.75 9.65
N TYR A 160 -19.04 -12.91 8.60
CA TYR A 160 -19.40 -12.52 7.24
C TYR A 160 -20.61 -13.30 6.71
N ASN A 161 -20.66 -14.62 6.96
CA ASN A 161 -21.77 -15.47 6.52
C ASN A 161 -23.14 -15.00 7.10
N GLN A 162 -23.11 -14.44 8.31
CA GLN A 162 -24.28 -13.90 9.01
C GLN A 162 -24.59 -12.44 8.63
N SER A 163 -23.76 -11.78 7.82
CA SER A 163 -23.92 -10.38 7.45
C SER A 163 -25.09 -10.19 6.48
N THR A 164 -25.89 -9.15 6.73
CA THR A 164 -26.93 -8.70 5.79
C THR A 164 -26.35 -8.15 4.49
N ALA A 165 -25.07 -7.75 4.48
CA ALA A 165 -24.37 -7.25 3.29
C ALA A 165 -23.97 -8.37 2.31
N ARG A 166 -23.93 -9.63 2.76
CA ARG A 166 -23.47 -10.78 1.95
C ARG A 166 -24.21 -10.93 0.62
N GLY A 167 -25.48 -10.57 0.56
CA GLY A 167 -26.29 -10.65 -0.66
C GLY A 167 -25.95 -9.61 -1.73
N TYR A 168 -25.11 -8.61 -1.40
CA TYR A 168 -24.71 -7.51 -2.27
C TYR A 168 -23.19 -7.44 -2.50
N ASP A 169 -22.43 -8.27 -1.80
CA ASP A 169 -20.98 -8.29 -1.86
C ASP A 169 -20.50 -9.19 -3.03
N ILE A 170 -19.34 -8.87 -3.59
CA ILE A 170 -18.67 -9.70 -4.60
C ILE A 170 -17.99 -10.93 -3.97
N LEU A 171 -17.71 -10.88 -2.66
CA LEU A 171 -17.11 -11.98 -1.93
C LEU A 171 -18.15 -13.04 -1.57
N ASP A 172 -17.77 -14.31 -1.61
CA ASP A 172 -18.57 -15.40 -1.08
C ASP A 172 -17.82 -16.17 0.01
N VAL A 173 -18.58 -16.98 0.76
CA VAL A 173 -18.02 -17.76 1.88
C VAL A 173 -16.98 -18.77 1.39
N PRO A 174 -17.22 -19.54 0.30
CA PRO A 174 -16.21 -20.48 -0.21
C PRO A 174 -14.88 -19.82 -0.58
N LEU A 175 -14.91 -18.64 -1.21
CA LEU A 175 -13.68 -17.90 -1.54
C LEU A 175 -12.91 -17.51 -0.28
N LEU A 176 -13.61 -17.03 0.75
CA LEU A 176 -12.98 -16.61 2.01
C LEU A 176 -12.42 -17.79 2.81
N GLU A 177 -13.12 -18.93 2.83
CA GLU A 177 -12.62 -20.17 3.43
C GLU A 177 -11.37 -20.68 2.70
N TRP A 178 -11.41 -20.73 1.37
CA TRP A 178 -10.25 -21.09 0.57
C TRP A 178 -9.08 -20.14 0.80
N ALA A 179 -9.32 -18.83 0.79
CA ALA A 179 -8.29 -17.81 1.00
C ALA A 179 -7.62 -17.96 2.38
N LEU A 180 -8.42 -18.22 3.41
CA LEU A 180 -7.94 -18.51 4.76
C LEU A 180 -7.02 -19.73 4.78
N GLU A 181 -7.42 -20.82 4.12
CA GLU A 181 -6.67 -22.07 4.07
C GLU A 181 -5.34 -21.95 3.32
N VAL A 182 -5.31 -21.25 2.18
CA VAL A 182 -4.10 -21.14 1.35
C VAL A 182 -3.14 -20.07 1.83
N TYR A 183 -3.64 -19.03 2.51
CA TYR A 183 -2.78 -17.97 3.04
C TYR A 183 -2.06 -18.41 4.32
N ARG A 184 -2.68 -19.25 5.14
CA ARG A 184 -2.09 -19.73 6.39
C ARG A 184 -1.29 -21.01 6.17
N PRO A 185 -0.11 -21.19 6.81
CA PRO A 185 0.65 -22.43 6.67
C PRO A 185 -0.12 -23.66 7.17
N ARG A 186 -0.34 -24.65 6.30
CA ARG A 186 -1.03 -25.90 6.66
C ARG A 186 -0.28 -26.67 7.75
N GLY A 187 -1.03 -27.18 8.73
CA GLY A 187 -0.49 -28.01 9.81
C GLY A 187 0.40 -27.26 10.82
N LYS A 188 0.53 -25.93 10.71
CA LYS A 188 1.27 -25.10 11.67
C LYS A 188 0.35 -24.04 12.26
N THR A 189 0.20 -24.05 13.58
CA THR A 189 -0.40 -22.94 14.31
C THR A 189 0.57 -21.76 14.33
N LEU A 190 0.12 -20.59 13.90
CA LEU A 190 0.89 -19.36 13.99
C LEU A 190 1.04 -18.94 15.46
N LYS A 191 2.23 -18.48 15.82
CA LYS A 191 2.44 -17.85 17.13
C LYS A 191 1.73 -16.50 17.17
N ALA A 192 1.48 -15.98 18.38
CA ALA A 192 0.79 -14.70 18.54
C ALA A 192 1.50 -13.54 17.80
N GLU A 193 2.83 -13.54 17.75
CA GLU A 193 3.59 -12.54 16.98
C GLU A 193 3.46 -12.69 15.47
N GLU A 194 3.24 -13.91 14.97
CA GLU A 194 3.01 -14.20 13.54
C GLU A 194 1.56 -13.85 13.15
N GLU A 195 0.60 -14.19 14.02
CA GLU A 195 -0.82 -13.88 13.85
C GLU A 195 -1.07 -12.37 13.69
N ALA A 196 -0.28 -11.57 14.41
CA ALA A 196 -0.26 -10.12 14.31
C ALA A 196 -0.13 -9.62 12.86
N TYR A 197 0.68 -10.26 12.02
CA TYR A 197 0.87 -9.85 10.63
C TYR A 197 -0.28 -10.31 9.73
N VAL A 198 -0.93 -11.42 10.06
CA VAL A 198 -2.00 -12.03 9.27
C VAL A 198 -3.35 -11.37 9.55
N SER A 199 -3.67 -11.14 10.83
CA SER A 199 -4.96 -10.60 11.29
C SER A 199 -4.78 -9.27 12.05
N PRO A 200 -4.34 -8.19 11.40
CA PRO A 200 -3.93 -6.96 12.08
C PRO A 200 -5.03 -6.28 12.91
N LEU A 201 -6.32 -6.51 12.61
CA LEU A 201 -7.45 -5.94 13.36
C LEU A 201 -7.36 -6.23 14.87
N ASN A 202 -6.93 -7.45 15.21
CA ASN A 202 -6.89 -7.93 16.59
C ASN A 202 -5.54 -7.63 17.27
N HIS A 203 -4.61 -6.98 16.57
CA HIS A 203 -3.24 -6.78 17.03
C HIS A 203 -2.73 -5.37 16.66
N PRO A 204 -3.27 -4.29 17.25
CA PRO A 204 -2.89 -2.93 16.88
C PRO A 204 -1.39 -2.66 17.09
N PHE A 205 -0.82 -1.79 16.27
CA PHE A 205 0.58 -1.35 16.35
C PHE A 205 0.69 0.15 16.11
N ARG A 206 1.85 0.73 16.44
CA ARG A 206 2.16 2.16 16.23
C ARG A 206 3.22 2.29 15.15
N LEU A 207 3.10 3.36 14.34
CA LEU A 207 4.08 3.77 13.33
C LEU A 207 5.09 4.75 13.92
#